data_AF-A0A316PM90-F1
#
_entry.id   AF-A0A316PM90-F1
#
_cell.length_a   1.000
_cell.length_b   1.000
_cell.length_c   1.000
_cell.angle_alpha   90.00
_cell.angle_beta   90.00
_cell.angle_gamma   90.00
#
_symmetry.space_group_name_H-M   'P 1'
#
loop_
_entity.id
_entity.type
_entity.pdbx_description
1 polymer ?
#
loop_
_entity_poly.entity_id
_entity_poly.type
_entity_poly.pdbx_seq_one_letter_code
_entity_poly.pdbx_strand_id
1 'polypeptide(L)'
;MHLPRSGRRMNKTAIAFGTFDGVHRGHQEIINAMLSAAKRGGLDPLIYTFSNHPAGLFGKSFSMIMTDGERLAALKGFAPVAAERLDRQFAATEPEDFVRHMAEKYRMGAAVAGFNYTFGSRGAGNMDTLRRLGGKYGFEVYEIPALMYGGEPVSSTRIRACIERGDIAGANAMLGHELELSCKETSQNGHAVLKVADGLVLPAPGRYITEAEGRRLVCGVLPDGSIEPEEPLRGIKKLRFIGRIG
;
A
#
# COMPACT_ATOMS: atom_id res chain seq x y z
N MET A 1 15.04 19.96 6.22
CA MET A 1 15.65 19.44 4.98
C MET A 1 17.15 19.27 5.26
N HIS A 2 17.63 18.03 5.44
CA HIS A 2 19.02 17.77 5.81
C HIS A 2 19.63 16.90 4.70
N LEU A 3 20.40 17.53 3.80
CA LEU A 3 21.22 16.82 2.82
C LEU A 3 22.53 16.41 3.52
N PRO A 4 22.95 15.14 3.46
CA PRO A 4 24.20 14.71 4.07
C PRO A 4 25.42 15.25 3.30
N ARG A 5 26.50 15.45 4.06
CA ARG A 5 27.79 16.03 3.68
C ARG A 5 28.50 15.28 2.53
N SER A 6 29.38 16.01 1.86
CA SER A 6 30.12 15.70 0.64
C SER A 6 30.92 14.37 0.66
N GLY A 7 31.01 13.75 -0.52
CA GLY A 7 32.10 12.81 -0.89
C GLY A 7 31.67 11.41 -1.36
N ARG A 8 30.44 10.96 -1.09
CA ARG A 8 29.98 9.65 -1.57
C ARG A 8 29.45 9.80 -2.99
N ARG A 9 30.09 9.16 -3.98
CA ARG A 9 29.42 8.88 -5.27
C ARG A 9 28.10 8.21 -4.92
N MET A 10 26.96 8.83 -5.25
CA MET A 10 25.65 8.21 -5.05
C MET A 10 25.67 6.84 -5.73
N ASN A 11 25.32 5.77 -5.02
CA ASN A 11 25.22 4.47 -5.66
C ASN A 11 24.06 4.50 -6.66
N LYS A 12 24.06 3.58 -7.62
CA LYS A 12 22.82 3.29 -8.37
C LYS A 12 21.77 2.76 -7.39
N THR A 13 20.50 2.82 -7.76
CA THR A 13 19.39 2.38 -6.88
C THR A 13 18.70 1.12 -7.38
N ALA A 14 18.23 0.29 -6.45
CA ALA A 14 17.22 -0.72 -6.73
C ALA A 14 15.85 -0.15 -6.36
N ILE A 15 14.94 -0.04 -7.32
CA ILE A 15 13.66 0.63 -7.14
C ILE A 15 12.53 -0.39 -7.15
N ALA A 16 11.77 -0.46 -6.05
CA ALA A 16 10.51 -1.19 -5.98
C ALA A 16 9.37 -0.26 -6.44
N PHE A 17 8.61 -0.67 -7.45
CA PHE A 17 7.47 0.08 -7.97
C PHE A 17 6.14 -0.51 -7.54
N GLY A 18 5.20 0.36 -7.13
CA GLY A 18 3.84 -0.05 -6.79
C GLY A 18 3.01 1.05 -6.13
N THR A 19 1.69 0.86 -6.11
CA THR A 19 0.79 1.68 -5.30
C THR A 19 0.83 1.28 -3.82
N PHE A 20 1.15 0.01 -3.53
CA PHE A 20 1.35 -0.52 -2.19
C PHE A 20 0.15 -0.35 -1.24
N ASP A 21 -1.08 -0.29 -1.75
CA ASP A 21 -2.28 -0.17 -0.90
C ASP A 21 -2.46 -1.41 -0.02
N GLY A 22 -2.51 -1.20 1.30
CA GLY A 22 -2.55 -2.24 2.32
C GLY A 22 -1.22 -2.94 2.61
N VAL A 23 -0.11 -2.62 1.91
CA VAL A 23 1.23 -3.23 2.11
C VAL A 23 1.17 -4.77 2.29
N HIS A 24 0.28 -5.41 1.53
CA HIS A 24 -0.04 -6.83 1.67
C HIS A 24 1.15 -7.74 1.33
N ARG A 25 1.03 -9.05 1.59
CA ARG A 25 2.15 -10.00 1.38
C ARG A 25 2.73 -9.97 -0.03
N GLY A 26 1.90 -9.82 -1.07
CA GLY A 26 2.40 -9.62 -2.44
C GLY A 26 3.27 -8.36 -2.63
N HIS A 27 2.99 -7.26 -1.93
CA HIS A 27 3.84 -6.07 -1.92
C HIS A 27 5.14 -6.32 -1.15
N GLN A 28 5.08 -7.07 -0.05
CA GLN A 28 6.25 -7.44 0.74
C GLN A 28 7.23 -8.29 -0.09
N GLU A 29 6.73 -9.19 -0.95
CA GLU A 29 7.58 -9.93 -1.90
C GLU A 29 8.34 -9.00 -2.87
N ILE A 30 7.68 -7.96 -3.40
CA ILE A 30 8.31 -6.96 -4.27
C ILE A 30 9.41 -6.20 -3.50
N ILE A 31 9.10 -5.76 -2.28
CA ILE A 31 10.05 -5.01 -1.44
C ILE A 31 11.25 -5.90 -1.06
N ASN A 32 11.01 -7.15 -0.67
CA ASN A 32 12.07 -8.10 -0.30
C ASN A 32 12.97 -8.45 -1.50
N ALA A 33 12.40 -8.58 -2.69
CA ALA A 33 13.16 -8.78 -3.92
C ALA A 33 14.03 -7.56 -4.26
N MET A 34 13.51 -6.34 -4.06
CA MET A 34 14.27 -5.11 -4.21
C MET A 34 15.43 -5.02 -3.22
N LEU A 35 15.19 -5.32 -1.94
CA LEU A 35 16.25 -5.36 -0.92
C LEU A 35 17.34 -6.40 -1.28
N SER A 36 16.92 -7.55 -1.80
CA SER A 36 17.85 -8.60 -2.24
C SER A 36 18.67 -8.18 -3.46
N ALA A 37 18.04 -7.54 -4.45
CA ALA A 37 18.73 -6.98 -5.62
C ALA A 37 19.70 -5.86 -5.21
N ALA A 38 19.29 -4.99 -4.29
CA ALA A 38 20.11 -3.92 -3.75
C ALA A 38 21.39 -4.48 -3.10
N LYS A 39 21.23 -5.48 -2.23
CA LYS A 39 22.35 -6.14 -1.56
C LYS A 39 23.31 -6.83 -2.54
N ARG A 40 22.79 -7.57 -3.53
CA ARG A 40 23.63 -8.28 -4.52
C ARG A 40 24.38 -7.32 -5.44
N GLY A 41 23.74 -6.23 -5.86
CA GLY A 41 24.29 -5.28 -6.83
C GLY A 41 25.07 -4.11 -6.21
N GLY A 42 25.18 -4.04 -4.88
CA GLY A 42 25.76 -2.87 -4.20
C GLY A 42 24.98 -1.57 -4.48
N LEU A 43 23.65 -1.68 -4.63
CA LEU A 43 22.74 -0.57 -4.91
C LEU A 43 22.10 -0.06 -3.63
N ASP A 44 21.65 1.19 -3.63
CA ASP A 44 20.84 1.73 -2.54
C ASP A 44 19.36 1.36 -2.76
N PRO A 45 18.64 0.83 -1.75
CA PRO A 45 17.22 0.49 -1.90
C PRO A 45 16.33 1.73 -1.91
N LEU A 46 15.32 1.73 -2.77
CA LEU A 46 14.31 2.79 -2.85
C LEU A 46 12.93 2.20 -3.16
N ILE A 47 11.91 2.63 -2.42
CA ILE A 47 10.52 2.36 -2.78
C ILE A 47 9.98 3.59 -3.51
N TYR A 48 9.52 3.42 -4.75
CA TYR A 48 8.87 4.47 -5.52
C TYR A 48 7.37 4.22 -5.59
N THR A 49 6.60 5.18 -5.09
CA THR A 49 5.14 5.08 -5.00
C THR A 49 4.49 6.46 -5.19
N PHE A 50 3.17 6.51 -5.06
CA PHE A 50 2.42 7.76 -5.06
C PHE A 50 2.13 8.25 -3.64
N SER A 51 2.07 9.57 -3.44
CA SER A 51 1.66 10.21 -2.19
C SER A 51 0.13 10.24 -2.01
N ASN A 52 -0.61 10.08 -3.11
CA ASN A 52 -2.05 9.92 -3.16
C ASN A 52 -2.43 8.66 -3.96
N HIS A 53 -3.45 7.94 -3.52
CA HIS A 53 -3.88 6.74 -4.24
C HIS A 53 -4.36 7.05 -5.68
N PRO A 54 -3.88 6.33 -6.72
CA PRO A 54 -4.21 6.67 -8.10
C PRO A 54 -5.69 6.71 -8.45
N ALA A 55 -6.48 5.85 -7.82
CA ALA A 55 -7.92 5.77 -8.07
C ALA A 55 -8.66 7.09 -7.75
N GLY A 56 -8.15 7.90 -6.82
CA GLY A 56 -8.75 9.20 -6.49
C GLY A 56 -8.72 10.20 -7.65
N LEU A 57 -7.79 10.05 -8.61
CA LEU A 57 -7.71 10.91 -9.78
C LEU A 57 -8.76 10.56 -10.85
N PHE A 58 -9.26 9.32 -10.86
CA PHE A 58 -10.13 8.78 -11.91
C PHE A 58 -11.60 8.70 -11.52
N GLY A 59 -12.01 9.33 -10.41
CA GLY A 59 -13.41 9.54 -10.05
C GLY A 59 -14.21 8.27 -9.72
N LYS A 60 -13.56 7.12 -9.56
CA LYS A 60 -14.22 5.91 -9.05
C LYS A 60 -14.33 6.04 -7.53
N SER A 61 -15.52 5.76 -6.98
CA SER A 61 -15.65 5.46 -5.55
C SER A 61 -14.64 4.37 -5.23
N PHE A 62 -13.60 4.75 -4.47
CA PHE A 62 -12.48 3.87 -4.16
C PHE A 62 -12.21 3.98 -2.67
N SER A 63 -12.46 2.89 -1.98
CA SER A 63 -12.06 2.74 -0.59
C SER A 63 -10.66 2.17 -0.54
N MET A 64 -9.75 2.83 0.18
CA MET A 64 -8.37 2.39 0.44
C MET A 64 -8.34 1.39 1.59
N ILE A 65 -7.32 0.52 1.61
CA ILE A 65 -7.11 -0.39 2.75
C ILE A 65 -6.43 0.35 3.91
N MET A 66 -5.52 1.27 3.58
CA MET A 66 -4.80 2.10 4.54
C MET A 66 -4.86 3.57 4.10
N THR A 67 -4.78 4.50 5.05
CA THR A 67 -4.61 5.90 4.68
C THR A 67 -3.26 6.10 3.99
N ASP A 68 -3.13 7.12 3.14
CA ASP A 68 -1.85 7.43 2.50
C ASP A 68 -0.73 7.68 3.54
N GLY A 69 -1.05 8.33 4.65
CA GLY A 69 -0.10 8.56 5.75
C GLY A 69 0.40 7.27 6.39
N GLU A 70 -0.51 6.34 6.70
CA GLU A 70 -0.15 5.04 7.30
C GLU A 70 0.60 4.15 6.32
N ARG A 71 0.18 4.11 5.05
CA ARG A 71 0.86 3.37 3.99
C ARG A 71 2.30 3.86 3.83
N LEU A 72 2.50 5.18 3.73
CA LEU A 72 3.84 5.76 3.61
C LEU A 72 4.69 5.52 4.87
N ALA A 73 4.09 5.55 6.06
CA ALA A 73 4.80 5.23 7.30
C ALA A 73 5.24 3.75 7.33
N ALA A 74 4.35 2.83 6.95
CA ALA A 74 4.67 1.41 6.85
C ALA A 74 5.79 1.14 5.84
N LEU A 75 5.74 1.74 4.65
CA LEU A 75 6.80 1.60 3.63
C LEU A 75 8.15 2.13 4.09
N LYS A 76 8.17 3.26 4.82
CA LYS A 76 9.41 3.82 5.41
C LYS A 76 10.05 2.88 6.44
N GLY A 77 9.28 1.96 7.02
CA GLY A 77 9.81 0.90 7.89
C GLY A 77 10.68 -0.11 7.15
N PHE A 78 10.54 -0.23 5.82
CA PHE A 78 11.34 -1.16 5.00
C PHE A 78 12.56 -0.51 4.35
N ALA A 79 12.39 0.66 3.74
CA ALA A 79 13.43 1.33 2.95
C ALA A 79 13.08 2.82 2.75
N PRO A 80 14.03 3.66 2.28
CA PRO A 80 13.72 5.01 1.83
C PRO A 80 12.57 5.03 0.80
N VAL A 81 11.68 6.01 0.92
CA VAL A 81 10.48 6.15 0.07
C VAL A 81 10.54 7.45 -0.72
N ALA A 82 10.40 7.35 -2.04
CA ALA A 82 10.06 8.46 -2.92
C ALA A 82 8.56 8.37 -3.25
N ALA A 83 7.79 9.36 -2.80
CA ALA A 83 6.35 9.43 -3.02
C ALA A 83 6.01 10.60 -3.94
N GLU A 84 5.63 10.30 -5.19
CA GLU A 84 5.26 11.29 -6.19
C GLU A 84 3.79 11.64 -6.08
N ARG A 85 3.41 12.89 -6.32
CA ARG A 85 1.98 13.23 -6.40
C ARG A 85 1.43 12.84 -7.75
N LEU A 86 0.43 11.96 -7.79
CA LEU A 86 -0.28 11.64 -9.02
C LEU A 86 -1.32 12.74 -9.30
N ASP A 87 -0.98 13.64 -10.21
CA ASP A 87 -1.89 14.60 -10.81
C ASP A 87 -2.09 14.32 -12.31
N ARG A 88 -2.90 15.14 -12.99
CA ARG A 88 -3.18 14.97 -14.42
C ARG A 88 -1.93 15.12 -15.30
N GLN A 89 -0.99 15.96 -14.89
CA GLN A 89 0.25 16.17 -15.63
C GLN A 89 1.13 14.92 -15.51
N PHE A 90 1.32 14.39 -14.31
CA PHE A 90 2.06 13.15 -14.11
C PHE A 90 1.39 11.98 -14.81
N ALA A 91 0.07 11.86 -14.72
CA ALA A 91 -0.70 10.79 -15.37
C ALA A 91 -0.63 10.82 -16.91
N ALA A 92 -0.22 11.94 -17.51
CA ALA A 92 0.01 12.09 -18.94
C ALA A 92 1.47 11.80 -19.36
N THR A 93 2.36 11.45 -18.42
CA THR A 93 3.77 11.16 -18.71
C THR A 93 3.90 9.90 -19.56
N GLU A 94 4.57 9.98 -20.70
CA GLU A 94 4.79 8.81 -21.55
C GLU A 94 5.70 7.77 -20.86
N PRO A 95 5.51 6.46 -21.12
CA PRO A 95 6.28 5.41 -20.45
C PRO A 95 7.81 5.59 -20.52
N GLU A 96 8.32 6.01 -21.68
CA GLU A 96 9.76 6.22 -21.86
C GLU A 96 10.27 7.44 -21.06
N ASP A 97 9.48 8.51 -20.98
CA ASP A 97 9.83 9.69 -20.18
C ASP A 97 9.87 9.35 -18.69
N PHE A 98 8.92 8.56 -18.20
CA PHE A 98 8.93 8.06 -16.83
C PHE A 98 10.20 7.25 -16.54
N VAL A 99 10.55 6.29 -17.39
CA VAL A 99 11.74 5.44 -17.18
C VAL A 99 13.03 6.24 -17.30
N ARG A 100 13.13 7.16 -18.27
CA ARG A 100 14.25 8.09 -18.38
C ARG A 100 14.42 8.90 -17.10
N HIS A 101 13.33 9.47 -16.59
CA HIS A 101 13.34 10.22 -15.33
C HIS A 101 13.83 9.35 -14.16
N MET A 102 13.37 8.10 -14.06
CA MET A 102 13.84 7.16 -13.04
C MET A 102 15.34 6.85 -13.17
N ALA A 103 15.81 6.59 -14.39
CA ALA A 103 17.20 6.30 -14.68
C ALA A 103 18.13 7.49 -14.35
N GLU A 104 17.72 8.72 -14.68
CA GLU A 104 18.54 9.92 -14.51
C GLU A 104 18.51 10.45 -13.07
N LYS A 105 17.31 10.68 -12.51
CA LYS A 105 17.14 11.30 -11.19
C LYS A 105 17.53 10.36 -10.06
N TYR A 106 17.12 9.09 -10.15
CA TYR A 106 17.35 8.12 -9.09
C TYR A 106 18.51 7.18 -9.40
N ARG A 107 19.18 7.34 -10.56
CA ARG A 107 20.29 6.47 -10.98
C ARG A 107 19.90 4.99 -10.92
N MET A 108 18.70 4.68 -11.42
CA MET A 108 18.12 3.34 -11.35
C MET A 108 19.08 2.31 -11.97
N GLY A 109 19.48 1.32 -11.16
CA GLY A 109 20.29 0.17 -11.55
C GLY A 109 19.49 -1.13 -11.60
N ALA A 110 18.39 -1.21 -10.83
CA ALA A 110 17.42 -2.30 -10.90
C ALA A 110 16.00 -1.78 -10.73
N ALA A 111 15.07 -2.27 -11.55
CA ALA A 111 13.63 -2.05 -11.43
C ALA A 111 12.97 -3.34 -10.96
N VAL A 112 12.21 -3.28 -9.87
CA VAL A 112 11.52 -4.43 -9.27
C VAL A 112 10.03 -4.14 -9.19
N ALA A 113 9.20 -4.97 -9.80
CA ALA A 113 7.75 -4.79 -9.83
C ALA A 113 7.01 -6.12 -9.99
N GLY A 114 5.72 -6.13 -9.64
CA GLY A 114 4.86 -7.30 -9.87
C GLY A 114 4.58 -7.53 -11.35
N PHE A 115 4.26 -8.78 -11.71
CA PHE A 115 3.95 -9.20 -13.09
C PHE A 115 2.89 -8.34 -13.82
N ASN A 116 1.95 -7.76 -13.07
CA ASN A 116 0.86 -6.93 -13.58
C ASN A 116 1.13 -5.43 -13.49
N TYR A 117 2.38 -5.02 -13.27
CA TYR A 117 2.73 -3.61 -13.13
C TYR A 117 2.56 -2.86 -14.45
N THR A 118 1.87 -1.73 -14.37
CA THR A 118 1.66 -0.80 -15.49
C THR A 118 2.02 0.63 -15.08
N PHE A 119 2.52 1.42 -16.02
CA PHE A 119 2.95 2.80 -15.76
C PHE A 119 2.83 3.67 -17.01
N GLY A 120 3.09 4.97 -16.84
CA GLY A 120 2.98 5.97 -17.90
C GLY A 120 1.53 6.24 -18.31
N SER A 121 1.40 7.06 -19.36
CA SER A 121 0.13 7.58 -19.87
C SER A 121 -0.85 6.45 -20.11
N ARG A 122 -1.99 6.50 -19.40
CA ARG A 122 -3.06 5.48 -19.45
C ARG A 122 -2.59 4.04 -19.17
N GLY A 123 -1.46 3.86 -18.48
CA GLY A 123 -0.89 2.54 -18.21
C GLY A 123 -0.29 1.86 -19.44
N ALA A 124 0.14 2.62 -20.45
CA ALA A 124 0.69 2.08 -21.70
C ALA A 124 2.04 1.34 -21.53
N GLY A 125 2.77 1.62 -20.44
CA GLY A 125 3.98 0.90 -20.08
C GLY A 125 3.67 -0.33 -19.23
N ASN A 126 4.42 -1.42 -19.44
CA ASN A 126 4.32 -2.69 -18.73
C ASN A 126 5.71 -3.31 -18.51
N MET A 127 5.77 -4.55 -18.00
CA MET A 127 7.03 -5.23 -17.74
C MET A 127 7.91 -5.42 -18.98
N ASP A 128 7.34 -5.67 -20.16
CA ASP A 128 8.10 -5.76 -21.42
C ASP A 128 8.69 -4.41 -21.83
N THR A 129 7.93 -3.34 -21.61
CA THR A 129 8.41 -1.96 -21.80
C THR A 129 9.59 -1.67 -20.87
N LEU A 130 9.51 -2.07 -19.59
CA LEU A 130 10.62 -1.94 -18.65
C LEU A 130 11.86 -2.72 -19.11
N ARG A 131 11.71 -3.97 -19.57
CA ARG A 131 12.84 -4.79 -20.05
C ARG A 131 13.53 -4.14 -21.25
N ARG A 132 12.76 -3.70 -22.24
CA ARG A 132 13.27 -3.02 -23.43
C ARG A 132 14.03 -1.74 -23.06
N LEU A 133 13.43 -0.91 -22.20
CA LEU A 133 14.05 0.33 -21.76
C LEU A 133 15.22 0.08 -20.79
N GLY A 134 15.23 -1.04 -20.08
CA GLY A 134 16.35 -1.50 -19.24
C GLY A 134 17.61 -1.73 -20.05
N GLY A 135 17.49 -2.37 -21.22
CA GLY A 135 18.60 -2.49 -22.17
C GLY A 135 19.11 -1.14 -22.69
N LYS A 136 18.19 -0.18 -22.91
CA LYS A 136 18.53 1.17 -23.40
C LYS A 136 19.23 2.03 -22.33
N TYR A 137 18.74 2.02 -21.09
CA TYR A 137 19.20 2.90 -20.01
C TYR A 137 20.15 2.23 -19.01
N GLY A 138 20.45 0.94 -19.18
CA GLY A 138 21.46 0.23 -18.40
C GLY A 138 21.03 -0.14 -16.97
N PHE A 139 19.83 -0.71 -16.84
CA PHE A 139 19.29 -1.25 -15.59
C PHE A 139 18.69 -2.65 -15.77
N GLU A 140 18.71 -3.44 -14.70
CA GLU A 140 18.12 -4.78 -14.66
C GLU A 140 16.63 -4.73 -14.29
N VAL A 141 15.85 -5.70 -14.73
CA VAL A 141 14.42 -5.81 -14.41
C VAL A 141 14.14 -7.11 -13.69
N TYR A 142 13.49 -7.01 -12.54
CA TYR A 142 13.05 -8.14 -11.72
C TYR A 142 11.53 -8.14 -11.67
N GLU A 143 10.93 -9.10 -12.38
CA GLU A 143 9.49 -9.34 -12.34
C GLU A 143 9.15 -10.31 -11.21
N ILE A 144 8.23 -9.92 -10.34
CA ILE A 144 7.80 -10.73 -9.20
C ILE A 144 6.47 -11.40 -9.54
N PRO A 145 6.38 -12.74 -9.48
CA PRO A 145 5.14 -13.45 -9.76
C PRO A 145 4.07 -13.13 -8.72
N ALA A 146 2.81 -13.38 -9.07
CA ALA A 146 1.71 -13.24 -8.13
C ALA A 146 1.90 -14.16 -6.91
N LEU A 147 1.77 -13.62 -5.71
CA LEU A 147 1.55 -14.45 -4.53
C LEU A 147 0.14 -15.04 -4.60
N MET A 148 0.02 -16.35 -4.40
CA MET A 148 -1.26 -17.06 -4.45
C MET A 148 -1.80 -17.32 -3.04
N TYR A 149 -3.11 -17.17 -2.85
CA TYR A 149 -3.82 -17.54 -1.63
C TYR A 149 -5.17 -18.14 -1.99
N GLY A 150 -5.45 -19.37 -1.55
CA GLY A 150 -6.70 -20.07 -1.90
C GLY A 150 -6.93 -20.20 -3.41
N GLY A 151 -5.88 -20.49 -4.18
CA GLY A 151 -5.96 -20.70 -5.64
C GLY A 151 -6.00 -19.44 -6.51
N GLU A 152 -6.06 -18.25 -5.92
CA GLU A 152 -6.13 -16.99 -6.67
C GLU A 152 -5.01 -16.00 -6.27
N PRO A 153 -4.63 -15.07 -7.15
CA PRO A 153 -3.68 -14.01 -6.84
C PRO A 153 -4.11 -13.13 -5.66
N VAL A 154 -3.16 -12.79 -4.79
CA VAL A 154 -3.31 -11.75 -3.76
C VAL A 154 -3.27 -10.37 -4.42
N SER A 155 -4.26 -9.53 -4.13
CA SER A 155 -4.32 -8.14 -4.62
C SER A 155 -5.12 -7.25 -3.68
N SER A 156 -4.87 -5.93 -3.69
CA SER A 156 -5.68 -4.95 -2.94
C SER A 156 -7.17 -5.00 -3.31
N THR A 157 -7.52 -5.33 -4.56
CA THR A 157 -8.94 -5.52 -4.96
C THR A 157 -9.57 -6.70 -4.23
N ARG A 158 -8.88 -7.84 -4.18
CA ARG A 158 -9.38 -9.04 -3.51
C ARG A 158 -9.46 -8.85 -1.99
N ILE A 159 -8.49 -8.16 -1.40
CA ILE A 159 -8.48 -7.81 0.03
C ILE A 159 -9.65 -6.89 0.37
N ARG A 160 -9.90 -5.84 -0.43
CA ARG A 160 -11.07 -4.97 -0.23
C ARG A 160 -12.37 -5.76 -0.30
N ALA A 161 -12.50 -6.64 -1.29
CA ALA A 161 -13.67 -7.52 -1.39
C ALA A 161 -13.81 -8.47 -0.18
N CYS A 162 -12.71 -8.87 0.48
CA CYS A 162 -12.76 -9.62 1.75
C CYS A 162 -13.30 -8.76 2.89
N ILE A 163 -12.80 -7.54 3.00
CA ILE A 163 -13.21 -6.62 4.04
C ILE A 163 -14.69 -6.27 3.86
N GLU A 164 -15.12 -5.87 2.65
CA GLU A 164 -16.50 -5.49 2.33
C GLU A 164 -17.53 -6.58 2.61
N ARG A 165 -17.15 -7.87 2.56
CA ARG A 165 -18.02 -9.00 2.93
C ARG A 165 -17.89 -9.45 4.39
N GLY A 166 -17.00 -8.81 5.16
CA GLY A 166 -16.68 -9.14 6.54
C GLY A 166 -15.81 -10.38 6.72
N ASP A 167 -15.17 -10.87 5.66
CA ASP A 167 -14.17 -11.94 5.69
C ASP A 167 -12.81 -11.38 6.15
N ILE A 168 -12.73 -11.04 7.42
CA ILE A 168 -11.53 -10.46 8.04
C ILE A 168 -10.38 -11.47 8.08
N ALA A 169 -10.67 -12.75 8.29
CA ALA A 169 -9.65 -13.80 8.31
C ALA A 169 -8.95 -13.92 6.95
N GLY A 170 -9.71 -13.96 5.85
CA GLY A 170 -9.17 -13.98 4.49
C GLY A 170 -8.39 -12.70 4.15
N ALA A 171 -8.90 -11.52 4.57
CA ALA A 171 -8.19 -10.26 4.41
C ALA A 171 -6.83 -10.28 5.13
N ASN A 172 -6.82 -10.63 6.42
CA ASN A 172 -5.62 -10.67 7.26
C ASN A 172 -4.59 -11.68 6.75
N ALA A 173 -5.04 -12.85 6.27
CA ALA A 173 -4.14 -13.86 5.69
C ALA A 173 -3.40 -13.36 4.44
N MET A 174 -4.06 -12.53 3.63
CA MET A 174 -3.47 -11.90 2.44
C MET A 174 -2.63 -10.66 2.77
N LEU A 175 -3.06 -9.87 3.76
CA LEU A 175 -2.30 -8.72 4.26
C LEU A 175 -0.99 -9.15 4.91
N GLY A 176 -1.00 -10.26 5.65
CA GLY A 176 0.12 -10.70 6.49
C GLY A 176 0.21 -9.95 7.82
N HIS A 177 -0.80 -9.14 8.12
CA HIS A 177 -1.03 -8.45 9.38
C HIS A 177 -2.54 -8.24 9.55
N GLU A 178 -2.96 -7.87 10.76
CA GLU A 178 -4.36 -7.52 11.03
C GLU A 178 -4.75 -6.23 10.32
N LEU A 179 -5.96 -6.18 9.76
CA LEU A 179 -6.56 -4.95 9.25
C LEU A 179 -6.63 -3.93 10.39
N GLU A 180 -5.96 -2.81 10.24
CA GLU A 180 -5.98 -1.70 11.20
C GLU A 180 -6.70 -0.50 10.59
N LEU A 181 -7.73 -0.01 11.26
CA LEU A 181 -8.47 1.18 10.85
C LEU A 181 -8.23 2.33 11.84
N SER A 182 -7.81 3.46 11.32
CA SER A 182 -7.76 4.72 12.07
C SER A 182 -9.17 5.23 12.32
N CYS A 183 -9.47 5.56 13.57
CA CYS A 183 -10.78 5.99 14.01
C CYS A 183 -10.71 7.22 14.93
N LYS A 184 -11.81 7.98 14.95
CA LYS A 184 -12.04 9.08 15.86
C LYS A 184 -13.25 8.77 16.72
N GLU A 185 -13.07 8.87 18.04
CA GLU A 185 -14.17 8.79 18.98
C GLU A 185 -15.11 9.99 18.83
N THR A 186 -16.40 9.70 18.77
CA THR A 186 -17.49 10.68 18.69
C THR A 186 -18.63 10.24 19.62
N SER A 187 -19.64 11.08 19.78
CA SER A 187 -20.85 10.72 20.53
C SER A 187 -22.07 10.76 19.62
N GLN A 188 -22.89 9.72 19.68
CA GLN A 188 -24.17 9.61 18.99
C GLN A 188 -25.22 9.13 19.98
N ASN A 189 -26.29 9.90 20.14
CA ASN A 189 -27.38 9.61 21.10
C ASN A 189 -26.91 9.37 22.55
N GLY A 190 -25.79 9.98 22.97
CA GLY A 190 -25.22 9.80 24.31
C GLY A 190 -24.28 8.60 24.46
N HIS A 191 -24.05 7.81 23.40
CA HIS A 191 -23.14 6.67 23.38
C HIS A 191 -21.85 7.01 22.63
N ALA A 192 -20.72 6.42 23.04
CA ALA A 192 -19.44 6.58 22.37
C ALA A 192 -19.40 5.69 21.13
N VAL A 193 -19.18 6.29 19.96
CA VAL A 193 -19.04 5.59 18.68
C VAL A 193 -17.76 6.02 17.98
N LEU A 194 -17.11 5.07 17.30
CA LEU A 194 -15.90 5.31 16.54
C LEU A 194 -16.28 5.56 15.08
N LYS A 195 -15.88 6.72 14.54
CA LYS A 195 -15.94 7.00 13.12
C LYS A 195 -14.59 6.72 12.47
N VAL A 196 -14.57 5.86 11.47
CA VAL A 196 -13.37 5.54 10.68
C VAL A 196 -13.04 6.73 9.78
N ALA A 197 -11.75 6.93 9.50
CA ALA A 197 -11.30 7.93 8.56
C ALA A 197 -11.94 7.75 7.16
N ASP A 198 -12.32 8.86 6.54
CA ASP A 198 -12.98 8.85 5.24
C ASP A 198 -12.15 8.16 4.15
N GLY A 199 -12.83 7.45 3.26
CA GLY A 199 -12.22 6.78 2.12
C GLY A 199 -11.50 5.48 2.47
N LEU A 200 -11.61 4.96 3.70
CA LEU A 200 -11.17 3.60 4.04
C LEU A 200 -12.26 2.57 3.76
N VAL A 201 -11.85 1.35 3.41
CA VAL A 201 -12.75 0.21 3.25
C VAL A 201 -13.22 -0.25 4.62
N LEU A 202 -14.54 -0.41 4.76
CA LEU A 202 -15.16 -0.84 6.00
C LEU A 202 -15.60 -2.29 5.92
N PRO A 203 -15.49 -3.05 7.01
CA PRO A 203 -16.13 -4.34 7.11
C PRO A 203 -17.64 -4.23 6.92
N ALA A 204 -18.28 -5.30 6.41
CA ALA A 204 -19.75 -5.37 6.38
C ALA A 204 -20.35 -5.14 7.78
N PRO A 205 -21.60 -4.65 7.90
CA PRO A 205 -22.28 -4.60 9.18
C PRO A 205 -22.28 -5.97 9.87
N GLY A 206 -22.03 -5.98 11.18
CA GLY A 206 -21.85 -7.21 11.95
C GLY A 206 -21.01 -7.02 13.20
N ARG A 207 -20.79 -8.11 13.94
CA ARG A 207 -19.98 -8.11 15.17
C ARG A 207 -18.59 -8.66 14.88
N TYR A 208 -17.57 -8.05 15.45
CA TYR A 208 -16.17 -8.38 15.17
C TYR A 208 -15.36 -8.46 16.46
N ILE A 209 -14.43 -9.40 16.49
CA ILE A 209 -13.34 -9.42 17.46
C ILE A 209 -12.32 -8.40 16.98
N THR A 210 -12.04 -7.42 17.83
CA THR A 210 -11.07 -6.37 17.54
C THR A 210 -10.06 -6.23 18.67
N GLU A 211 -9.00 -5.48 18.41
CA GLU A 211 -7.99 -5.11 19.39
C GLU A 211 -7.70 -3.61 19.32
N ALA A 212 -7.68 -2.95 20.48
CA ALA A 212 -7.30 -1.56 20.65
C ALA A 212 -6.43 -1.41 21.90
N GLU A 213 -5.30 -0.70 21.79
CA GLU A 213 -4.38 -0.45 22.92
C GLU A 213 -3.97 -1.75 23.68
N GLY A 214 -3.79 -2.85 22.95
CA GLY A 214 -3.43 -4.16 23.50
C GLY A 214 -4.57 -4.91 24.21
N ARG A 215 -5.80 -4.41 24.15
CA ARG A 215 -6.99 -5.05 24.71
C ARG A 215 -7.87 -5.60 23.59
N ARG A 216 -8.27 -6.86 23.72
CA ARG A 216 -9.30 -7.46 22.86
C ARG A 216 -10.68 -7.07 23.33
N LEU A 217 -11.59 -6.90 22.37
CA LEU A 217 -12.96 -6.51 22.61
C LEU A 217 -13.86 -6.91 21.44
N VAL A 218 -15.16 -6.77 21.66
CA VAL A 218 -16.15 -6.91 20.59
C VAL A 218 -16.62 -5.54 20.14
N CYS A 219 -16.61 -5.33 18.83
CA CYS A 219 -17.16 -4.13 18.20
C CYS A 219 -18.25 -4.51 17.19
N GLY A 220 -19.37 -3.78 17.22
CA GLY A 220 -20.38 -3.79 16.16
C GLY A 220 -20.04 -2.77 15.09
N VAL A 221 -19.97 -3.20 13.82
CA VAL A 221 -19.98 -2.29 12.67
C VAL A 221 -21.43 -2.07 12.28
N LEU A 222 -21.87 -0.81 12.28
CA LEU A 222 -23.25 -0.41 12.02
C LEU A 222 -23.48 -0.13 10.52
N PRO A 223 -24.74 -0.14 10.03
CA PRO A 223 -25.06 0.12 8.63
C PRO A 223 -24.61 1.49 8.10
N ASP A 224 -24.44 2.48 8.99
CA ASP A 224 -23.94 3.81 8.64
C ASP A 224 -22.41 3.90 8.61
N GLY A 225 -21.71 2.77 8.85
CA GLY A 225 -20.25 2.67 8.87
C GLY A 225 -19.60 3.08 10.19
N SER A 226 -20.38 3.50 11.19
CA SER A 226 -19.85 3.72 12.53
C SER A 226 -19.56 2.40 13.25
N ILE A 227 -18.63 2.43 14.20
CA ILE A 227 -18.22 1.26 14.98
C ILE A 227 -18.56 1.51 16.45
N GLU A 228 -19.34 0.61 17.04
CA GLU A 228 -19.76 0.65 18.44
C GLU A 228 -19.07 -0.44 19.24
N PRO A 229 -18.20 -0.10 20.22
CA PRO A 229 -17.67 -1.07 21.16
C PRO A 229 -18.76 -1.60 22.10
N GLU A 230 -18.80 -2.91 22.36
CA GLU A 230 -19.73 -3.51 23.34
C GLU A 230 -19.37 -3.18 24.80
N GLU A 231 -18.12 -2.73 25.02
CA GLU A 231 -17.63 -2.29 26.32
C GLU A 231 -17.15 -0.84 26.26
N PRO A 232 -17.31 -0.03 27.33
CA PRO A 232 -16.88 1.36 27.34
C PRO A 232 -15.38 1.53 27.12
N LEU A 233 -15.02 2.37 26.14
CA LEU A 233 -13.64 2.72 25.83
C LEU A 233 -13.51 4.21 25.57
N ARG A 234 -12.32 4.73 25.82
CA ARG A 234 -11.97 6.13 25.57
C ARG A 234 -10.59 6.23 24.95
N GLY A 235 -10.42 7.20 24.08
CA GLY A 235 -9.13 7.53 23.47
C GLY A 235 -8.67 6.58 22.38
N ILE A 236 -9.56 5.74 21.83
CA ILE A 236 -9.20 4.82 20.75
C ILE A 236 -8.95 5.62 19.48
N LYS A 237 -7.73 5.49 18.96
CA LYS A 237 -7.31 6.09 17.69
C LYS A 237 -7.21 5.07 16.56
N LYS A 238 -7.02 3.80 16.91
CA LYS A 238 -6.81 2.69 15.98
C LYS A 238 -7.49 1.44 16.48
N LEU A 239 -8.11 0.71 15.56
CA LEU A 239 -8.79 -0.54 15.84
C LEU A 239 -8.28 -1.62 14.88
N ARG A 240 -7.72 -2.69 15.42
CA ARG A 240 -7.33 -3.86 14.64
C ARG A 240 -8.48 -4.87 14.59
N PHE A 241 -8.81 -5.35 13.40
CA PHE A 241 -9.83 -6.36 13.18
C PHE A 241 -9.19 -7.73 13.12
N ILE A 242 -9.58 -8.62 14.03
CA ILE A 242 -9.02 -9.97 14.14
C ILE A 242 -9.90 -10.97 13.38
N GLY A 243 -11.23 -10.88 13.55
CA GLY A 243 -12.18 -11.81 12.95
C GLY A 243 -13.62 -11.36 13.12
N ARG A 244 -14.54 -11.99 12.38
CA ARG A 244 -15.99 -11.78 12.50
C ARG A 244 -16.60 -12.77 13.49
N ILE A 245 -17.64 -12.33 14.21
CA ILE A 245 -18.43 -13.17 15.12
C ILE A 245 -19.77 -13.47 14.44
N GLY A 246 -20.13 -14.76 14.41
CA GLY A 246 -21.31 -15.26 13.70
C GLY A 246 -21.06 -15.39 12.20
#